data_AF-A0A7J7G0R2-F1
#
_entry.id   AF-A0A7J7G0R2-F1
#
_cell.length_a   1.000
_cell.length_b   1.000
_cell.length_c   1.000
_cell.angle_alpha   90.00
_cell.angle_beta   90.00
_cell.angle_gamma   90.00
#
_symmetry.space_group_name_H-M   'P 1'
#
loop_
_entity.id
_entity.type
_entity.pdbx_description
1 polymer ?
#
loop_
_entity_poly.entity_id
_entity_poly.type
_entity_poly.pdbx_seq_one_letter_code
_entity_poly.pdbx_strand_id
1 'polypeptide(L)'
;MRQERRKEAESPVESIDDDTPRSAVGFKLDSLLKLTDTRASNSRMTLMHYLCKVLAAKSPAQLGFHQDLVSLEAASKIQLKSLAEEMQAIIKGLEKVKQELVASENDGPVSEVFHKTLKEFIGTAETEVASVTNLYSVVGRNADGLALYFGEDPARCPFEQVTVTLLNFVRLFRKAHDENCKQAELEKKKAQKEVEMEKAQGINLTKKSGK
;
A
#
# COMPACT_ATOMS: atom_id res chain seq x y z
N MET A 1 -5.47 77.47 -22.72
CA MET A 1 -6.65 76.77 -22.16
C MET A 1 -7.21 75.85 -23.24
N ARG A 2 -7.58 74.61 -22.86
CA ARG A 2 -8.13 73.50 -23.68
C ARG A 2 -7.07 72.77 -24.53
N GLN A 3 -6.59 71.62 -24.07
CA GLN A 3 -7.17 70.27 -24.18
C GLN A 3 -7.09 69.72 -25.60
N GLU A 4 -6.27 68.69 -25.79
CA GLU A 4 -6.69 67.45 -26.45
C GLU A 4 -5.74 66.30 -26.06
N ARG A 5 -6.29 65.36 -25.29
CA ARG A 5 -5.66 64.08 -24.91
C ARG A 5 -5.83 63.12 -26.09
N ARG A 6 -4.73 62.67 -26.70
CA ARG A 6 -4.72 61.44 -27.49
C ARG A 6 -4.73 60.25 -26.52
N LYS A 7 -5.82 59.48 -26.54
CA LYS A 7 -5.88 58.12 -26.00
C LYS A 7 -5.28 57.19 -27.04
N GLU A 8 -4.19 56.50 -26.70
CA GLU A 8 -3.74 55.32 -27.42
C GLU A 8 -4.67 54.15 -27.11
N ALA A 9 -4.88 53.31 -28.12
CA ALA A 9 -5.85 52.23 -28.13
C ALA A 9 -5.36 51.05 -27.26
N GLU A 10 -6.12 50.70 -26.23
CA GLU A 10 -6.06 49.40 -25.58
C GLU A 10 -6.78 48.37 -26.47
N SER A 11 -6.05 47.37 -26.97
CA SER A 11 -6.63 46.10 -27.38
C SER A 11 -6.96 45.29 -26.11
N PRO A 12 -8.13 44.65 -25.99
CA PRO A 12 -8.43 43.84 -24.82
C PRO A 12 -7.52 42.61 -24.82
N VAL A 13 -6.72 42.47 -23.76
CA VAL A 13 -6.09 41.20 -23.41
C VAL A 13 -7.23 40.25 -23.03
N GLU A 14 -7.53 39.31 -23.92
CA GLU A 14 -8.43 38.20 -23.65
C GLU A 14 -7.76 37.34 -22.57
N SER A 15 -8.15 37.56 -21.31
CA SER A 15 -7.79 36.74 -20.17
C SER A 15 -8.48 35.39 -20.33
N ILE A 16 -7.77 34.44 -20.94
CA ILE A 16 -8.15 33.03 -20.91
C ILE A 16 -7.90 32.55 -19.47
N ASP A 17 -8.93 32.66 -18.64
CA ASP A 17 -9.10 31.83 -17.45
C ASP A 17 -9.27 30.38 -17.93
N ASP A 18 -8.15 29.73 -18.25
CA ASP A 18 -8.10 28.29 -18.51
C ASP A 18 -8.19 27.55 -17.17
N ASP A 19 -9.37 27.57 -16.55
CA ASP A 19 -9.72 26.74 -15.40
C ASP A 19 -10.05 25.30 -15.86
N THR A 20 -9.33 24.81 -16.87
CA THR A 20 -9.36 23.41 -17.26
C THR A 20 -8.52 22.65 -16.22
N PRO A 21 -9.12 21.78 -15.37
CA PRO A 21 -8.36 20.97 -14.45
C PRO A 21 -7.38 20.14 -15.26
N ARG A 22 -6.07 20.43 -15.10
CA ARG A 22 -4.99 19.70 -15.77
C ARG A 22 -5.22 18.22 -15.56
N SER A 23 -5.40 17.48 -16.65
CA SER A 23 -5.58 16.03 -16.59
C SER A 23 -4.39 15.41 -15.86
N ALA A 24 -4.63 14.87 -14.67
CA ALA A 24 -3.57 14.29 -13.85
C ALA A 24 -3.18 12.92 -14.43
N VAL A 25 -1.91 12.76 -14.77
CA VAL A 25 -1.35 11.49 -15.27
C VAL A 25 -1.17 10.47 -14.13
N GLY A 26 -1.18 10.92 -12.86
CA GLY A 26 -1.09 10.07 -11.68
C GLY A 26 -1.50 10.80 -10.41
N PHE A 27 -1.51 10.07 -9.30
CA PHE A 27 -1.84 10.59 -7.97
C PHE A 27 -0.89 10.02 -6.91
N LYS A 28 -0.73 10.75 -5.81
CA LYS A 28 0.08 10.34 -4.66
C LYS A 28 -0.48 9.11 -3.96
N LEU A 29 0.39 8.26 -3.41
CA LEU A 29 0.01 6.96 -2.85
C LEU A 29 -1.06 7.09 -1.74
N ASP A 30 -0.89 8.06 -0.83
CA ASP A 30 -1.83 8.30 0.27
C ASP A 30 -3.22 8.74 -0.19
N SER A 31 -3.38 9.21 -1.44
CA SER A 31 -4.70 9.53 -2.01
C SER A 31 -5.60 8.31 -2.14
N LEU A 32 -5.04 7.09 -2.19
CA LEU A 32 -5.81 5.85 -2.18
C LEU A 32 -6.70 5.71 -0.94
N LEU A 33 -6.24 6.20 0.21
CA LEU A 33 -6.98 6.12 1.46
C LEU A 33 -8.18 7.09 1.47
N LYS A 34 -8.10 8.19 0.71
CA LYS A 34 -9.14 9.23 0.65
C LYS A 34 -10.35 8.81 -0.19
N LEU A 35 -10.28 7.69 -0.91
CA LEU A 35 -11.41 7.14 -1.67
C LEU A 35 -12.62 6.79 -0.78
N THR A 36 -12.41 6.66 0.54
CA THR A 36 -13.51 6.45 1.49
C THR A 36 -14.21 7.74 1.94
N ASP A 37 -13.60 8.90 1.70
CA ASP A 37 -14.10 10.19 2.18
C ASP A 37 -15.11 10.80 1.20
N THR A 38 -14.90 10.58 -0.10
CA THR A 38 -15.83 11.01 -1.15
C THR A 38 -17.06 10.10 -1.17
N ARG A 39 -18.25 10.69 -0.99
CA ARG A 39 -19.54 9.97 -0.94
C ARG A 39 -20.47 10.41 -2.05
N ALA A 40 -21.30 9.48 -2.51
CA ALA A 40 -22.45 9.79 -3.35
C ALA A 40 -23.48 10.65 -2.59
N SER A 41 -24.34 11.36 -3.32
CA SER A 41 -25.37 12.26 -2.78
C SER A 41 -26.35 11.59 -1.79
N ASN A 42 -26.51 10.27 -1.86
CA ASN A 42 -27.34 9.49 -0.94
C ASN A 42 -26.57 8.93 0.28
N SER A 43 -25.36 9.45 0.56
CA SER A 43 -24.44 9.21 1.69
C SER A 43 -23.99 7.76 1.98
N ARG A 44 -24.65 6.76 1.38
CA ARG A 44 -24.45 5.33 1.66
C ARG A 44 -23.26 4.71 0.94
N MET A 45 -22.86 5.26 -0.20
CA MET A 45 -21.80 4.71 -1.05
C MET A 45 -20.61 5.67 -1.15
N THR A 46 -19.39 5.16 -0.96
CA THR A 46 -18.15 5.93 -1.14
C THR A 46 -17.54 5.69 -2.53
N LEU A 47 -16.56 6.50 -2.94
CA LEU A 47 -15.82 6.28 -4.18
C LEU A 47 -15.09 4.92 -4.19
N MET A 48 -14.60 4.45 -3.04
CA MET A 48 -14.04 3.09 -2.88
C MET A 48 -15.07 2.00 -3.22
N HIS A 49 -16.31 2.15 -2.75
CA HIS A 49 -17.39 1.20 -3.08
C HIS A 49 -17.69 1.21 -4.57
N TYR A 50 -17.75 2.40 -5.17
CA TYR A 50 -17.99 2.53 -6.60
C TYR A 50 -16.86 1.88 -7.41
N LEU A 51 -15.59 2.10 -7.03
CA LEU A 51 -14.44 1.44 -7.64
C LEU A 51 -14.58 -0.09 -7.60
N CYS A 52 -14.92 -0.66 -6.44
CA CYS A 52 -15.15 -2.10 -6.29
C CYS A 52 -16.26 -2.61 -7.23
N LYS A 53 -17.37 -1.87 -7.38
CA LYS A 53 -18.46 -2.23 -8.31
C LYS A 53 -18.01 -2.19 -9.76
N VAL A 54 -17.26 -1.16 -10.16
CA VAL A 54 -16.75 -1.04 -11.53
C VAL A 54 -15.78 -2.16 -11.85
N LEU A 55 -14.87 -2.50 -10.92
CA LEU A 55 -13.97 -3.65 -11.08
C LEU A 55 -14.74 -4.96 -11.15
N ALA A 56 -15.74 -5.17 -10.29
CA ALA A 56 -16.59 -6.36 -10.37
C ALA A 56 -17.32 -6.51 -11.70
N ALA A 57 -17.71 -5.41 -12.34
CA ALA A 57 -18.39 -5.43 -13.62
C ALA A 57 -17.44 -5.58 -14.83
N LYS A 58 -16.27 -4.93 -14.78
CA LYS A 58 -15.35 -4.84 -15.93
C LYS A 58 -14.22 -5.87 -15.89
N SER A 59 -13.68 -6.14 -14.70
CA SER A 59 -12.50 -6.97 -14.49
C SER A 59 -12.60 -7.76 -13.17
N PRO A 60 -13.53 -8.74 -13.04
CA PRO A 60 -13.76 -9.45 -11.79
C PRO A 60 -12.51 -10.13 -11.22
N ALA A 61 -11.61 -10.61 -12.08
CA ALA A 61 -10.34 -11.24 -11.67
C ALA A 61 -9.45 -10.32 -10.81
N GLN A 62 -9.56 -8.99 -11.00
CA GLN A 62 -8.76 -8.02 -10.26
C GLN A 62 -9.25 -7.77 -8.83
N LEU A 63 -10.48 -8.19 -8.47
CA LEU A 63 -10.98 -8.10 -7.09
C LEU A 63 -10.11 -8.89 -6.09
N GLY A 64 -9.46 -9.94 -6.60
CA GLY A 64 -8.62 -10.85 -5.84
C GLY A 64 -7.18 -10.39 -5.60
N PHE A 65 -6.76 -9.19 -6.06
CA PHE A 65 -5.35 -8.76 -6.06
C PHE A 65 -4.68 -8.81 -4.67
N HIS A 66 -5.46 -8.67 -3.60
CA HIS A 66 -4.98 -8.75 -2.23
C HIS A 66 -4.36 -10.12 -1.87
N GLN A 67 -4.69 -11.17 -2.62
CA GLN A 67 -4.08 -12.51 -2.48
C GLN A 67 -2.65 -12.56 -2.99
N ASP A 68 -2.26 -11.66 -3.90
CA ASP A 68 -0.87 -11.54 -4.36
C ASP A 68 -0.01 -10.73 -3.38
N LEU A 69 -0.64 -10.11 -2.37
CA LEU A 69 -0.02 -9.22 -1.38
C LEU A 69 -0.04 -9.82 0.03
N VAL A 70 -0.01 -11.15 0.17
CA VAL A 70 -0.09 -11.84 1.48
C VAL A 70 1.03 -11.46 2.46
N SER A 71 2.23 -11.15 1.95
CA SER A 71 3.37 -10.74 2.78
C SER A 71 3.25 -9.30 3.29
N LEU A 72 2.30 -8.51 2.80
CA LEU A 72 2.22 -7.08 3.08
C LEU A 72 1.99 -6.77 4.57
N GLU A 73 1.21 -7.59 5.27
CA GLU A 73 0.99 -7.43 6.72
C GLU A 73 2.23 -7.76 7.56
N ALA A 74 3.05 -8.73 7.12
CA ALA A 74 4.34 -9.00 7.77
C ALA A 74 5.32 -7.87 7.44
N ALA A 75 5.37 -7.44 6.17
CA ALA A 75 6.23 -6.37 5.70
C ALA A 75 5.98 -5.04 6.43
N SER A 76 4.71 -4.69 6.70
CA SER A 76 4.36 -3.45 7.41
C SER A 76 4.80 -3.42 8.88
N LYS A 77 5.29 -4.53 9.43
CA LYS A 77 5.80 -4.64 10.80
C LYS A 77 7.33 -4.59 10.87
N ILE A 78 8.00 -4.65 9.73
CA ILE A 78 9.46 -4.57 9.66
C ILE A 78 9.88 -3.12 9.93
N GLN A 79 10.93 -2.95 10.72
CA GLN A 79 11.59 -1.65 10.92
C GLN A 79 13.02 -1.74 10.37
N LEU A 80 13.28 -1.08 9.25
CA LEU A 80 14.57 -1.18 8.56
C LEU A 80 15.72 -0.61 9.40
N LYS A 81 15.42 0.37 10.26
CA LYS A 81 16.39 0.92 11.20
C LYS A 81 16.82 -0.10 12.27
N SER A 82 15.86 -0.80 12.89
CA SER A 82 16.15 -1.88 13.87
C SER A 82 16.98 -2.98 13.23
N LEU A 83 16.60 -3.37 12.01
CA LEU A 83 17.33 -4.38 11.24
C LEU A 83 18.78 -3.95 10.94
N ALA A 84 19.00 -2.67 10.64
CA ALA A 84 20.34 -2.10 10.47
C ALA A 84 21.14 -2.18 11.78
N GLU A 85 20.53 -1.80 12.90
CA GLU A 85 21.17 -1.82 14.22
C GLU A 85 21.57 -3.23 14.64
N GLU A 86 20.70 -4.22 14.43
CA GLU A 86 20.98 -5.63 14.67
C GLU A 86 22.11 -6.15 13.79
N MET A 87 22.09 -5.86 12.49
CA MET A 87 23.18 -6.22 11.57
C MET A 87 24.52 -5.62 12.01
N GLN A 88 24.52 -4.34 12.40
CA GLN A 88 25.74 -3.67 12.90
C GLN A 88 26.23 -4.26 14.23
N ALA A 89 25.32 -4.72 15.10
CA ALA A 89 25.69 -5.40 16.33
C ALA A 89 26.40 -6.73 16.04
N ILE A 90 25.91 -7.50 15.05
CA ILE A 90 26.54 -8.76 14.62
C ILE A 90 27.93 -8.49 14.04
N ILE A 91 28.07 -7.51 13.15
CA ILE A 91 29.36 -7.12 12.55
C ILE A 91 30.37 -6.75 13.66
N LYS A 92 29.98 -5.88 14.60
CA LYS A 92 30.84 -5.49 15.72
C LYS A 92 31.16 -6.66 16.65
N GLY A 93 30.22 -7.59 16.84
CA GLY A 93 30.44 -8.82 17.59
C GLY A 93 31.55 -9.67 16.97
N LEU A 94 31.48 -9.88 15.65
CA LEU A 94 32.51 -10.63 14.92
C LEU A 94 33.88 -9.95 15.01
N GLU A 95 33.96 -8.63 14.89
CA GLU A 95 35.24 -7.91 15.04
C GLU A 95 35.86 -8.08 16.43
N LYS A 96 35.05 -8.10 17.49
CA LYS A 96 35.54 -8.40 18.85
C LYS A 96 36.06 -9.84 18.96
N VAL A 97 35.35 -10.79 18.36
CA VAL A 97 35.76 -12.21 18.36
C VAL A 97 37.09 -12.39 17.61
N LYS A 98 37.30 -11.66 16.51
CA LYS A 98 38.58 -11.64 15.79
C LYS A 98 39.71 -11.05 16.64
N GLN A 99 39.44 -9.97 17.37
CA GLN A 99 40.41 -9.38 18.29
C GLN A 99 40.80 -10.36 19.41
N GLU A 100 39.82 -11.10 19.94
CA GLU A 100 40.06 -12.13 20.96
C GLU A 100 40.93 -13.27 20.43
N LEU A 101 40.71 -13.70 19.18
CA LEU A 101 41.57 -14.69 18.53
C LEU A 101 43.04 -14.24 18.55
N VAL A 102 43.30 -13.01 18.10
CA VAL A 102 44.66 -12.43 18.07
C VAL A 102 45.23 -12.28 19.49
N ALA A 103 44.42 -11.85 20.46
CA ALA A 103 44.86 -11.69 21.84
C ALA A 103 45.30 -13.02 22.46
N SER A 104 44.57 -14.11 22.15
CA SER A 104 44.83 -15.44 22.69
C SER A 104 46.08 -16.13 22.15
N GLU A 105 46.81 -15.54 21.18
CA GLU A 105 48.04 -16.13 20.61
C GLU A 105 49.15 -16.30 21.68
N ASN A 106 49.12 -15.48 22.73
CA ASN A 106 50.13 -15.46 23.79
C ASN A 106 49.75 -16.30 25.02
N ASP A 107 48.59 -16.95 25.03
CA ASP A 107 48.08 -17.69 26.19
C ASP A 107 48.75 -19.05 26.41
N GLY A 108 49.64 -19.44 25.47
CA GLY A 108 50.39 -20.70 25.54
C GLY A 108 49.53 -21.94 25.27
N PRO A 109 50.04 -23.15 25.55
CA PRO A 109 49.44 -24.41 25.10
C PRO A 109 48.01 -24.67 25.60
N VAL A 110 47.61 -24.05 26.72
CA VAL A 110 46.27 -24.21 27.29
C VAL A 110 45.17 -23.64 26.37
N SER A 111 45.53 -22.72 25.47
CA SER A 111 44.60 -22.05 24.54
C SER A 111 44.46 -22.77 23.19
N GLU A 112 45.21 -23.83 22.90
CA GLU A 112 45.27 -24.44 21.55
C GLU A 112 43.89 -24.88 21.03
N VAL A 113 43.08 -25.51 21.90
CA VAL A 113 41.71 -25.93 21.57
C VAL A 113 40.79 -24.72 21.32
N PHE A 114 40.92 -23.68 22.15
CA PHE A 114 40.18 -22.43 22.00
C PHE A 114 40.51 -21.76 20.66
N HIS A 115 41.80 -21.64 20.36
CA HIS A 115 42.32 -21.02 19.15
C HIS A 115 41.81 -21.72 17.88
N LYS A 116 41.89 -23.05 17.85
CA LYS A 116 41.39 -23.85 16.72
C LYS A 116 39.87 -23.67 16.53
N THR A 117 39.11 -23.82 17.61
CA THR A 117 37.64 -23.74 17.58
C THR A 117 37.17 -22.34 17.17
N LEU A 118 37.81 -21.30 17.72
CA LEU A 118 37.47 -19.91 17.44
C LEU A 118 37.79 -19.53 15.98
N LYS A 119 38.90 -20.04 15.44
CA LYS A 119 39.26 -19.84 14.03
C LYS A 119 38.27 -20.48 13.07
N GLU A 120 37.82 -21.72 13.35
CA GLU A 120 36.78 -22.39 12.56
C GLU A 120 35.44 -21.64 12.64
N PHE A 121 35.06 -21.18 13.84
CA PHE A 121 33.87 -20.35 14.05
C PHE A 121 33.94 -19.03 13.25
N ILE A 122 35.05 -18.31 13.32
CA ILE A 122 35.23 -17.03 12.61
C ILE A 122 35.05 -17.22 11.11
N GLY A 123 35.63 -18.27 10.50
CA GLY A 123 35.47 -18.50 9.06
C GLY A 123 34.01 -18.70 8.64
N THR A 124 33.22 -19.37 9.48
CA THR A 124 31.77 -19.52 9.25
C THR A 124 31.05 -18.19 9.46
N ALA A 125 31.32 -17.52 10.57
CA ALA A 125 30.68 -16.26 10.93
C ALA A 125 30.96 -15.13 9.91
N GLU A 126 32.15 -15.07 9.33
CA GLU A 126 32.49 -14.14 8.25
C GLU A 126 31.60 -14.33 7.02
N THR A 127 31.35 -15.60 6.65
CA THR A 127 30.48 -15.93 5.51
C THR A 127 29.03 -15.50 5.79
N GLU A 128 28.53 -15.78 6.99
CA GLU A 128 27.18 -15.37 7.41
C GLU A 128 27.04 -13.85 7.52
N VAL A 129 28.05 -13.14 8.04
CA VAL A 129 28.09 -11.67 8.11
C VAL A 129 28.10 -11.05 6.72
N ALA A 130 28.87 -11.61 5.78
CA ALA A 130 28.84 -11.16 4.38
C ALA A 130 27.45 -11.38 3.76
N SER A 131 26.83 -12.53 4.02
CA SER A 131 25.48 -12.87 3.54
C SER A 131 24.43 -11.89 4.05
N VAL A 132 24.34 -11.66 5.37
CA VAL A 132 23.34 -10.74 5.96
C VAL A 132 23.56 -9.29 5.51
N THR A 133 24.82 -8.87 5.34
CA THR A 133 25.15 -7.53 4.84
C THR A 133 24.66 -7.33 3.41
N ASN A 134 24.85 -8.35 2.55
CA ASN A 134 24.35 -8.31 1.18
C ASN A 134 22.81 -8.33 1.13
N LEU A 135 22.17 -9.17 1.94
CA LEU A 135 20.70 -9.23 2.04
C LEU A 135 20.12 -7.88 2.48
N TYR A 136 20.70 -7.24 3.50
CA TYR A 136 20.26 -5.91 3.95
C TYR A 136 20.42 -4.85 2.87
N SER A 137 21.53 -4.87 2.12
CA SER A 137 21.74 -3.96 0.98
C SER A 137 20.68 -4.14 -0.11
N VAL A 138 20.32 -5.39 -0.44
CA VAL A 138 19.24 -5.70 -1.39
C VAL A 138 17.89 -5.18 -0.87
N VAL A 139 17.58 -5.41 0.42
CA VAL A 139 16.35 -4.90 1.04
C VAL A 139 16.27 -3.38 0.94
N GLY A 140 17.35 -2.66 1.26
CA GLY A 140 17.41 -1.20 1.15
C GLY A 140 17.12 -0.71 -0.28
N ARG A 141 17.75 -1.31 -1.29
CA ARG A 141 17.48 -0.96 -2.70
C ARG A 141 16.04 -1.25 -3.12
N ASN A 142 15.48 -2.37 -2.68
CA ASN A 142 14.10 -2.73 -2.99
C ASN A 142 13.09 -1.82 -2.28
N ALA A 143 13.38 -1.42 -1.04
CA ALA A 143 12.59 -0.45 -0.28
C ALA A 143 12.52 0.90 -1.00
N ASP A 144 13.66 1.44 -1.42
CA ASP A 144 13.72 2.69 -2.19
C ASP A 144 13.02 2.53 -3.55
N GLY A 145 13.26 1.41 -4.23
CA GLY A 145 12.62 1.08 -5.51
C GLY A 145 11.09 1.04 -5.41
N LEU A 146 10.54 0.54 -4.29
CA LEU A 146 9.10 0.51 -4.06
C LEU A 146 8.50 1.92 -3.92
N ALA A 147 9.16 2.81 -3.17
CA ALA A 147 8.72 4.20 -3.04
C ALA A 147 8.76 4.92 -4.40
N LEU A 148 9.87 4.75 -5.15
CA LEU A 148 10.03 5.33 -6.48
C LEU A 148 9.00 4.82 -7.48
N TYR A 149 8.64 3.53 -7.42
CA TYR A 149 7.61 2.94 -8.29
C TYR A 149 6.25 3.64 -8.13
N PHE A 150 5.90 4.07 -6.92
CA PHE A 150 4.68 4.84 -6.66
C PHE A 150 4.85 6.37 -6.85
N GLY A 151 5.99 6.82 -7.36
CA GLY A 151 6.28 8.25 -7.54
C GLY A 151 6.46 9.01 -6.22
N GLU A 152 6.88 8.30 -5.17
CA GLU A 152 7.24 8.87 -3.88
C GLU A 152 8.76 9.02 -3.74
N ASP A 153 9.17 9.94 -2.87
CA ASP A 153 10.56 10.16 -2.51
C ASP A 153 10.92 9.25 -1.32
N PRO A 154 11.87 8.29 -1.45
CA PRO A 154 12.25 7.38 -0.37
C PRO A 154 12.68 8.09 0.93
N ALA A 155 13.24 9.31 0.83
CA ALA A 155 13.63 10.08 2.00
C ALA A 155 12.44 10.65 2.78
N ARG A 156 11.28 10.79 2.12
CA ARG A 156 10.06 11.38 2.70
C ARG A 156 8.95 10.37 2.93
N CYS A 157 8.95 9.28 2.16
CA CYS A 157 8.00 8.19 2.25
C CYS A 157 8.79 6.88 2.36
N PRO A 158 9.29 6.54 3.55
CA PRO A 158 10.09 5.35 3.75
C PRO A 158 9.23 4.08 3.57
N PHE A 159 9.91 2.94 3.42
CA PHE A 159 9.31 1.62 3.24
C PHE A 159 8.15 1.32 4.22
N GLU A 160 8.33 1.66 5.49
CA GLU A 160 7.32 1.44 6.54
C GLU A 160 6.03 2.22 6.23
N GLN A 161 6.15 3.46 5.76
CA GLN A 161 4.98 4.25 5.39
C GLN A 161 4.30 3.67 4.15
N VAL A 162 5.07 3.33 3.11
CA VAL A 162 4.53 2.76 1.87
C VAL A 162 3.77 1.46 2.15
N THR A 163 4.36 0.55 2.91
CA THR A 163 3.73 -0.74 3.24
C THR A 163 2.48 -0.58 4.12
N VAL A 164 2.50 0.34 5.09
CA VAL A 164 1.31 0.66 5.90
C VAL A 164 0.19 1.27 5.05
N THR A 165 0.51 2.22 4.16
CA THR A 165 -0.49 2.83 3.28
C THR A 165 -1.12 1.77 2.35
N LEU A 166 -0.31 0.92 1.73
CA LEU A 166 -0.80 -0.18 0.89
C LEU A 166 -1.67 -1.17 1.70
N LEU A 167 -1.24 -1.55 2.90
CA LEU A 167 -2.00 -2.47 3.76
C LEU A 167 -3.36 -1.89 4.13
N ASN A 168 -3.39 -0.60 4.49
CA ASN A 168 -4.63 0.09 4.81
C ASN A 168 -5.55 0.19 3.58
N PHE A 169 -5.00 0.51 2.41
CA PHE A 169 -5.77 0.50 1.17
C PHE A 169 -6.39 -0.87 0.88
N VAL A 170 -5.60 -1.96 0.97
CA VAL A 170 -6.09 -3.34 0.80
C VAL A 170 -7.23 -3.64 1.77
N ARG A 171 -7.09 -3.28 3.05
CA ARG A 171 -8.14 -3.49 4.07
C ARG A 171 -9.41 -2.70 3.76
N LEU A 172 -9.29 -1.43 3.37
CA LEU A 172 -10.42 -0.58 3.00
C LEU A 172 -11.12 -1.09 1.74
N PHE A 173 -10.36 -1.51 0.73
CA PHE A 173 -10.86 -2.08 -0.50
C PHE A 173 -11.68 -3.35 -0.22
N ARG A 174 -11.11 -4.30 0.53
CA ARG A 174 -11.79 -5.56 0.88
C ARG A 174 -13.08 -5.29 1.65
N LYS A 175 -13.04 -4.40 2.64
CA LYS A 175 -14.23 -4.00 3.40
C LYS A 175 -15.33 -3.44 2.50
N ALA A 176 -14.99 -2.50 1.61
CA ALA A 176 -15.96 -1.90 0.69
C ALA A 176 -16.52 -2.92 -0.32
N HIS A 177 -15.70 -3.88 -0.77
CA HIS A 177 -16.15 -4.97 -1.62
C HIS A 177 -17.13 -5.90 -0.89
N ASP A 178 -16.82 -6.32 0.34
CA ASP A 178 -17.69 -7.16 1.16
C ASP A 178 -19.03 -6.47 1.47
N GLU A 179 -18.99 -5.17 1.78
CA GLU A 179 -20.19 -4.34 2.01
C GLU A 179 -21.06 -4.26 0.74
N ASN A 180 -20.46 -4.11 -0.44
CA ASN A 180 -21.17 -4.16 -1.72
C ASN A 180 -21.85 -5.51 -1.95
N CYS A 181 -21.14 -6.62 -1.70
CA CYS A 181 -21.69 -7.97 -1.87
C CYS A 181 -22.90 -8.20 -0.95
N LYS A 182 -22.79 -7.83 0.34
CA LYS A 182 -23.90 -7.91 1.29
C LYS A 182 -25.10 -7.06 0.86
N GLN A 183 -24.86 -5.85 0.37
CA GLN A 183 -25.92 -4.96 -0.10
C GLN A 183 -26.63 -5.55 -1.33
N ALA A 184 -25.88 -6.11 -2.29
CA ALA A 184 -26.44 -6.77 -3.47
C ALA A 184 -27.28 -8.01 -3.11
N GLU A 185 -26.83 -8.81 -2.14
CA GLU A 185 -27.61 -9.95 -1.63
C GLU A 185 -28.93 -9.52 -0.97
N LEU A 186 -28.91 -8.44 -0.18
CA LEU A 186 -30.10 -7.89 0.46
C LEU A 186 -31.11 -7.35 -0.56
N GLU A 187 -30.64 -6.64 -1.59
CA GLU A 187 -31.46 -6.12 -2.68
C GLU A 187 -32.09 -7.27 -3.47
N LYS A 188 -31.32 -8.31 -3.80
CA LYS A 188 -31.82 -9.52 -4.48
C LYS A 188 -32.91 -10.23 -3.65
N LYS A 189 -32.72 -10.36 -2.33
CA LYS A 189 -33.72 -10.97 -1.44
C LYS A 189 -35.01 -10.14 -1.34
N LYS A 190 -34.91 -8.80 -1.33
CA LYS A 190 -36.08 -7.92 -1.31
C LYS A 190 -36.87 -8.01 -2.62
N ALA A 191 -36.18 -7.92 -3.76
CA ALA A 191 -36.80 -8.05 -5.07
C ALA A 191 -37.51 -9.40 -5.25
N GLN A 192 -36.90 -10.50 -4.77
CA GLN A 192 -37.53 -11.82 -4.79
C GLN A 192 -38.83 -11.87 -3.96
N LYS A 193 -38.82 -11.30 -2.75
CA LYS A 193 -40.03 -11.23 -1.91
C LYS A 193 -41.13 -10.37 -2.52
N GLU A 194 -40.78 -9.25 -3.14
CA GLU A 194 -41.73 -8.37 -3.82
C GLU A 194 -42.41 -9.10 -4.99
N VAL A 195 -41.63 -9.79 -5.82
CA VAL A 195 -42.16 -10.62 -6.93
C VAL A 195 -43.05 -11.76 -6.43
N GLU A 196 -42.70 -12.40 -5.30
CA GLU A 196 -43.54 -13.45 -4.69
C GLU A 196 -44.86 -12.89 -4.15
N MET A 197 -44.84 -11.72 -3.51
CA MET A 197 -46.05 -11.05 -3.02
C MET A 197 -46.97 -10.61 -4.17
N GLU A 198 -46.42 -10.03 -5.24
CA GLU A 198 -47.21 -9.63 -6.42
C GLU A 198 -47.87 -10.84 -7.10
N LYS A 199 -47.14 -11.97 -7.24
CA LYS A 199 -47.71 -13.22 -7.76
C LYS A 199 -48.82 -13.77 -6.87
N ALA A 200 -48.65 -13.73 -5.54
CA ALA A 200 -49.65 -14.19 -4.58
C ALA A 200 -50.93 -13.31 -4.58
N GLN A 201 -50.79 -12.01 -4.82
CA GLN A 201 -51.92 -11.08 -4.96
C GLN A 201 -52.67 -11.27 -6.28
N GLY A 202 -51.95 -11.46 -7.39
CA GLY A 202 -52.54 -11.74 -8.71
C GLY A 202 -53.39 -13.03 -8.74
N ILE A 203 -52.92 -14.11 -8.11
CA ILE A 203 -53.64 -15.40 -8.06
C ILE A 203 -54.95 -15.30 -7.26
N ASN A 204 -55.00 -14.46 -6.21
CA ASN A 204 -56.20 -14.26 -5.39
C ASN A 204 -57.30 -13.47 -6.13
N LEU A 205 -56.94 -12.54 -7.02
CA LEU A 205 -57.90 -11.75 -7.81
C LEU A 205 -58.59 -12.61 -8.90
N THR A 206 -57.85 -13.53 -9.52
CA THR A 206 -58.39 -14.47 -10.53
C THR A 206 -59.32 -15.53 -9.93
N LYS A 207 -59.18 -15.89 -8.66
CA LYS A 207 -60.10 -16.84 -7.98
C LYS A 207 -61.40 -16.21 -7.51
N LYS A 208 -61.43 -14.89 -7.28
CA LYS A 208 -62.64 -14.16 -6.82
C LYS A 208 -63.60 -13.78 -7.95
N SER A 209 -63.16 -13.80 -9.20
CA SER A 209 -63.93 -13.40 -10.39
C SER A 209 -64.57 -14.58 -11.14
N GLY A 210 -64.34 -15.82 -10.69
CA GLY A 210 -64.87 -17.04 -11.31
C GLY A 210 -65.98 -17.74 -10.52
N LYS A 211 -66.76 -17.02 -9.70
CA LYS A 211 -67.89 -17.56 -8.95
C LYS A 211 -69.16 -16.76 -9.21
#